data_AF-A0A6L9IQ61-F1
#
_entry.id   AF-A0A6L9IQ61-F1
#
_cell.length_a   1.000
_cell.length_b   1.000
_cell.length_c   1.000
_cell.angle_alpha   90.00
_cell.angle_beta   90.00
_cell.angle_gamma   90.00
#
_symmetry.space_group_name_H-M   'P 1'
#
loop_
_entity.id
_entity.type
_entity.pdbx_description
1 polymer ?
#
loop_
_entity_poly.entity_id
_entity_poly.type
_entity_poly.pdbx_seq_one_letter_code
_entity_poly.pdbx_strand_id
1 'polypeptide(L)' 'GVVSEGEDGLLVAPGDVDDLVEKLEIMLTDRERARQMGRSGRAKVEVKYAWPQIGAKLADVYAQVIGERRGE' A
#
# COMPACT_ATOMS: atom_id res chain seq x y z
N GLY A 1 0.03 -6.40 3.22
CA GLY A 1 -0.47 -5.28 4.04
C GLY A 1 -0.43 -3.99 3.24
N VAL A 2 -0.86 -2.88 3.84
CA VAL A 2 -0.77 -1.54 3.21
C VAL A 2 0.70 -1.12 3.07
N VAL A 3 1.53 -1.41 4.07
CA VAL A 3 2.99 -1.20 4.08
C VAL A 3 3.72 -2.53 3.87
N SER A 4 4.85 -2.48 3.18
CA SER A 4 5.85 -3.53 2.98
C SER A 4 7.16 -3.10 3.64
N GLU A 5 7.61 -3.88 4.64
CA GLU A 5 8.79 -3.59 5.45
C GLU A 5 10.04 -3.31 4.59
N GLY A 6 10.68 -2.16 4.82
CA GLY A 6 11.92 -1.74 4.17
C GLY A 6 11.78 -1.28 2.71
N GLU A 7 10.63 -1.51 2.07
CA GLU A 7 10.40 -1.17 0.65
C GLU A 7 9.65 0.14 0.47
N ASP A 8 8.52 0.29 1.15
CA ASP A 8 7.64 1.46 1.07
C ASP A 8 7.33 2.08 2.44
N GLY A 9 7.99 1.57 3.49
CA GLY A 9 7.94 2.08 4.85
C GLY A 9 8.63 1.13 5.82
N LEU A 10 8.57 1.47 7.10
CA LEU A 10 9.03 0.63 8.20
C LEU A 10 7.83 0.36 9.11
N LEU A 11 7.61 -0.89 9.49
CA LEU A 11 6.61 -1.34 10.43
C LEU A 11 7.18 -1.26 11.84
N VAL A 12 6.39 -0.89 12.84
CA VAL A 12 6.83 -0.83 14.24
C VAL A 12 6.09 -1.89 15.05
N ALA A 13 6.79 -2.52 15.99
CA ALA A 13 6.18 -3.46 16.92
C ALA A 13 5.14 -2.75 17.83
N PRO A 14 3.91 -3.27 17.96
CA PRO A 14 2.88 -2.59 18.75
C PRO A 14 3.29 -2.41 20.23
N GLY A 15 3.30 -1.16 20.69
CA GLY A 15 3.64 -0.81 22.07
C GLY A 15 5.14 -0.72 22.36
N ASP A 16 6.00 -0.99 21.37
CA ASP A 16 7.44 -0.85 21.50
C ASP A 16 7.88 0.57 21.13
N VAL A 17 8.25 1.35 22.13
CA VAL A 17 8.70 2.73 21.96
C VAL A 17 10.12 2.78 21.43
N ASP A 18 10.98 1.84 21.83
CA ASP A 18 12.38 1.84 21.42
C ASP A 18 12.50 1.49 19.93
N ASP A 19 11.70 0.54 19.45
CA ASP A 19 11.60 0.20 18.02
C ASP A 19 11.05 1.37 17.19
N LEU A 20 10.10 2.14 17.73
CA LEU A 20 9.61 3.36 17.07
C LEU A 20 10.73 4.40 16.94
N VAL A 21 11.49 4.63 18.01
CA VAL A 21 12.61 5.59 18.04
C VAL A 21 13.65 5.20 17.00
N GLU A 22 14.09 3.94 16.98
CA GLU A 22 15.07 3.45 16.01
C GLU A 22 14.61 3.70 14.56
N LYS A 23 13.35 3.35 14.25
CA LYS A 23 12.81 3.51 12.89
C LYS A 23 12.65 4.97 12.48
N LEU A 24 12.29 5.84 13.43
CA LEU A 24 12.26 7.29 13.18
C LEU A 24 13.67 7.86 12.96
N GLU A 25 14.66 7.41 13.74
CA GLU A 25 16.06 7.82 13.54
C GLU A 25 16.53 7.46 12.14
N ILE A 26 16.32 6.22 11.68
CA ILE A 26 16.64 5.79 10.31
C ILE A 26 16.02 6.73 9.26
N MET A 27 14.74 7.06 9.41
CA MET A 27 14.01 7.93 8.47
C MET A 27 14.53 9.38 8.46
N LEU A 28 15.04 9.87 9.59
CA LEU A 28 15.52 11.22 9.75
C LEU A 28 17.00 11.37 9.33
N THR A 29 17.82 10.35 9.55
CA THR A 29 19.26 10.38 9.26
C THR A 29 19.59 9.96 7.84
N ASP A 30 18.87 8.99 7.26
CA ASP A 30 19.07 8.54 5.88
C ASP A 30 17.95 9.07 4.95
N ARG A 31 18.14 10.32 4.50
CA ARG A 31 17.16 11.02 3.66
C ARG A 31 16.96 10.37 2.29
N GLU A 32 17.98 9.72 1.73
CA GLU A 32 17.82 9.11 0.41
C GLU A 32 16.99 7.84 0.51
N ARG A 33 17.27 7.00 1.51
CA ARG A 33 16.44 5.83 1.79
C ARG A 33 14.99 6.22 2.10
N ALA A 34 14.77 7.26 2.90
CA ALA A 34 13.43 7.77 3.19
C ALA A 34 12.68 8.23 1.92
N ARG A 35 13.37 8.95 1.02
CA ARG A 35 12.81 9.36 -0.28
C ARG A 35 12.50 8.17 -1.18
N GLN A 36 13.38 7.18 -1.21
CA GLN A 36 13.17 5.97 -2.01
C GLN A 36 11.92 5.21 -1.55
N MET A 37 11.76 5.02 -0.23
CA MET A 37 10.55 4.40 0.32
C MET A 37 9.30 5.24 0.01
N GLY A 38 9.37 6.57 0.11
CA GLY A 38 8.27 7.46 -0.27
C GLY A 38 7.87 7.34 -1.75
N ARG A 39 8.83 7.26 -2.67
CA ARG A 39 8.58 7.03 -4.10
C ARG A 39 7.93 5.65 -4.34
N SER A 40 8.45 4.62 -3.68
CA SER A 40 7.92 3.25 -3.75
C SER A 40 6.47 3.17 -3.27
N GLY A 41 6.18 3.76 -2.10
CA GLY A 41 4.83 3.83 -1.54
C GLY A 41 3.86 4.59 -2.44
N ARG A 42 4.31 5.70 -3.04
CA ARG A 42 3.50 6.45 -4.00
C ARG A 42 3.12 5.60 -5.22
N ALA A 43 4.10 4.94 -5.84
CA ALA A 43 3.86 4.08 -6.99
C ALA A 43 2.91 2.92 -6.64
N LYS A 44 3.05 2.31 -5.47
CA LYS A 44 2.15 1.25 -4.99
C LYS A 44 0.71 1.73 -4.87
N VAL A 45 0.48 2.91 -4.30
CA VAL A 45 -0.86 3.47 -4.14
C VAL A 45 -1.51 3.78 -5.48
N GLU A 46 -0.78 4.40 -6.40
CA GLU A 46 -1.30 4.72 -7.73
C GLU A 46 -1.73 3.48 -8.52
N VAL A 47 -1.00 2.37 -8.37
CA VAL A 47 -1.30 1.12 -9.08
C VAL A 47 -2.39 0.30 -8.38
N LYS A 48 -2.33 0.15 -7.04
CA LYS A 48 -3.17 -0.83 -6.33
C LYS A 48 -4.41 -0.24 -5.69
N TYR A 49 -4.34 1.01 -5.25
CA TYR A 49 -5.35 1.61 -4.36
C TYR A 49 -6.04 2.84 -4.96
N ALA A 50 -5.70 3.24 -6.19
CA ALA A 50 -6.34 4.37 -6.85
C ALA A 50 -7.81 4.06 -7.21
N TRP A 51 -8.70 5.03 -6.99
CA TRP A 51 -10.14 4.92 -7.26
C TRP A 51 -10.49 4.41 -8.68
N PRO A 52 -9.85 4.88 -9.77
CA PRO A 52 -10.14 4.36 -11.10
C PRO A 52 -9.89 2.85 -11.23
N GLN A 53 -8.83 2.35 -10.59
CA GLN A 53 -8.46 0.93 -10.62
C GLN A 53 -9.43 0.09 -9.79
N ILE A 54 -9.84 0.59 -8.62
CA ILE A 54 -10.81 -0.09 -7.76
C ILE A 54 -12.19 -0.13 -8.42
N GLY A 55 -12.63 1.00 -8.98
CA GLY A 55 -13.91 1.12 -9.67
C GLY A 55 -14.04 0.17 -10.86
N ALA A 56 -12.99 0.06 -11.69
CA ALA A 56 -12.94 -0.88 -12.80
C ALA A 56 -13.10 -2.33 -12.32
N LYS A 57 -12.32 -2.74 -11.30
CA LYS A 57 -12.42 -4.09 -10.71
C LYS A 57 -13.82 -4.38 -10.15
N LEU A 58 -14.44 -3.39 -9.50
CA LEU A 58 -15.79 -3.54 -8.97
C LEU A 58 -16.81 -3.71 -10.10
N ALA A 59 -16.69 -2.93 -11.17
CA ALA A 59 -17.56 -3.04 -12.35
C ALA A 59 -17.41 -4.40 -13.03
N ASP A 60 -16.19 -4.94 -13.14
CA ASP A 60 -15.95 -6.27 -13.70
C ASP A 60 -16.66 -7.38 -12.90
N VAL A 61 -16.60 -7.31 -11.56
CA VAL A 61 -17.32 -8.25 -10.69
C VAL A 61 -18.84 -8.15 -10.91
N TYR A 62 -19.39 -6.94 -11.02
CA TYR A 62 -20.82 -6.78 -11.33
C TYR A 62 -21.18 -7.36 -12.69
N ALA A 63 -20.34 -7.16 -13.71
CA ALA A 63 -20.56 -7.71 -15.05
C ALA A 63 -20.57 -9.24 -15.04
N GLN A 64 -19.65 -9.88 -14.30
CA GLN A 64 -19.59 -11.33 -14.15
C GLN A 64 -20.88 -11.89 -13.53
N VAL A 65 -21.31 -11.35 -12.38
CA VAL A 65 -22.50 -11.82 -11.67
C VAL A 65 -23.78 -11.60 -12.48
N ILE A 66 -23.89 -10.48 -13.20
CA ILE A 66 -25.04 -10.22 -14.08
C ILE A 66 -25.03 -11.14 -15.30
N GLY A 67 -23.85 -11.43 -15.87
CA GLY A 67 -23.68 -12.31 -17.02
C GLY A 67 -24.07 -13.76 -16.70
N GLU A 68 -23.63 -14.27 -15.55
CA GLU A 68 -23.99 -15.62 -15.06
C GLU A 68 -25.50 -15.79 -14.91
N ARG A 69 -26.19 -14.80 -14.33
CA ARG A 69 -27.66 -14.82 -14.15
C ARG A 69 -28.49 -14.74 -15.43
N ARG A 70 -27.89 -14.37 -16.57
CA ARG A 70 -28.58 -14.34 -17.87
C ARG A 70 -28.36 -15.61 -18.69
N GLY A 71 -27.44 -16.47 -18.27
CA GLY A 71 -27.15 -17.77 -18.88
C GLY A 71 -27.90 -18.94 -18.24
N GLU A 72 -28.63 -18.70 -17.15
CA GLU A 72 -29.63 -19.58 -16.51
C GLU A 72 -31.04 -19.22 -16.98
#